data_AF-A0A536W092-F1
#
_entry.id   AF-A0A536W092-F1
#
_cell.length_a   1.000
_cell.length_b   1.000
_cell.length_c   1.000
_cell.angle_alpha   90.00
_cell.angle_beta   90.00
_cell.angle_gamma   90.00
#
_symmetry.space_group_name_H-M   'P 1'
#
loop_
_entity.id
_entity.type
_entity.pdbx_description
1 polymer ?
#
loop_
_entity_poly.entity_id
_entity_poly.type
_entity_poly.pdbx_seq_one_letter_code
_entity_poly.pdbx_strand_id
1 'polypeptide(L)' 'RDTLIIENTPIDYLDFASPVAGLGSKMGIDATNKWPAETQRTWGRPIAMDDVIKRRIDALWKELGL' A
#
# COMPACT_ATOMS: atom_id res chain seq x y z
N ARG A 1 -5.16 0.55 -15.22
CA ARG A 1 -3.71 0.25 -15.40
C ARG A 1 -3.19 -0.49 -14.19
N ASP A 2 -3.34 0.07 -12.99
CA ASP A 2 -2.66 -0.45 -11.77
C ASP A 2 -3.59 -1.30 -10.88
N THR A 3 -4.63 -1.88 -11.47
CA THR A 3 -5.58 -2.77 -10.80
C THR A 3 -5.66 -4.06 -11.58
N LEU A 4 -5.57 -5.19 -10.87
CA LEU A 4 -5.79 -6.52 -11.40
C LEU A 4 -7.01 -7.12 -10.68
N ILE A 5 -7.97 -7.63 -11.43
CA ILE A 5 -9.10 -8.37 -10.88
C ILE A 5 -9.02 -9.80 -11.42
N ILE A 6 -9.02 -10.76 -10.51
CA ILE A 6 -9.12 -12.18 -10.85
C ILE A 6 -10.47 -12.66 -10.33
N GLU A 7 -11.32 -13.08 -11.25
CA GLU A 7 -12.64 -13.63 -10.94
C GLU A 7 -12.55 -15.13 -10.61
N ASN A 8 -13.62 -15.68 -10.04
CA ASN A 8 -13.77 -17.11 -9.75
C ASN A 8 -12.63 -17.69 -8.89
N THR A 9 -12.25 -16.97 -7.84
CA THR A 9 -11.25 -17.42 -6.87
C THR A 9 -11.90 -17.91 -5.58
N PRO A 10 -11.29 -18.88 -4.87
CA PRO A 10 -11.81 -19.34 -3.57
C PRO A 10 -11.89 -18.18 -2.57
N ILE A 11 -13.04 -18.02 -1.91
CA ILE A 11 -13.26 -17.01 -0.85
C ILE A 11 -13.91 -17.68 0.35
N ASP A 12 -13.96 -16.98 1.49
CA ASP A 12 -14.61 -17.53 2.69
C ASP A 12 -16.09 -17.82 2.41
N TYR A 13 -16.57 -18.99 2.84
CA TYR A 13 -17.98 -19.35 2.76
C TYR A 13 -18.87 -18.38 3.57
N LEU A 14 -18.32 -17.77 4.62
CA LEU A 14 -19.03 -16.78 5.44
C LEU A 14 -19.09 -15.38 4.81
N ASP A 15 -18.41 -15.16 3.69
CA ASP A 15 -18.44 -13.87 2.99
C ASP A 15 -19.73 -13.74 2.17
N PHE A 16 -20.73 -13.07 2.74
CA PHE A 16 -22.02 -12.81 2.10
C PHE A 16 -21.95 -11.80 0.94
N ALA A 17 -20.82 -11.09 0.79
CA ALA A 17 -20.61 -10.21 -0.35
C ALA A 17 -20.15 -10.97 -1.60
N SER A 18 -19.77 -12.25 -1.45
CA SER A 18 -19.45 -13.12 -2.57
C SER A 18 -20.70 -13.46 -3.40
N PRO A 19 -20.60 -13.50 -4.74
CA PRO A 19 -21.75 -13.80 -5.60
C PRO A 19 -22.25 -15.24 -5.42
N VAL A 20 -21.37 -16.17 -5.05
CA VAL A 20 -21.67 -17.56 -4.75
C VAL A 20 -20.86 -17.96 -3.52
N ALA A 21 -21.48 -18.68 -2.58
CA ALA A 21 -20.80 -19.07 -1.35
C ALA A 21 -19.51 -19.86 -1.64
N GLY A 22 -18.38 -19.37 -1.12
CA GLY A 22 -17.05 -19.96 -1.35
C GLY A 22 -16.38 -19.54 -2.68
N LEU A 23 -17.04 -18.76 -3.54
CA LEU A 23 -16.50 -18.31 -4.82
C LEU A 23 -16.74 -16.80 -5.06
N GLY A 24 -15.66 -16.06 -5.23
CA GLY A 24 -15.71 -14.62 -5.48
C GLY A 24 -14.57 -14.13 -6.34
N SER A 25 -14.23 -12.85 -6.24
CA SER A 25 -13.10 -12.25 -6.93
C SER A 25 -12.05 -11.73 -5.94
N LYS A 26 -10.82 -11.54 -6.42
CA LYS A 26 -9.77 -10.82 -5.70
C LYS A 26 -9.31 -9.65 -6.54
N MET A 27 -9.11 -8.53 -5.86
CA MET A 27 -8.57 -7.32 -6.45
C MET A 27 -7.17 -7.06 -5.89
N GLY A 28 -6.18 -6.96 -6.79
CA GLY A 28 -4.87 -6.41 -6.49
C GLY A 28 -4.80 -4.95 -6.96
N ILE A 29 -4.32 -4.06 -6.09
CA ILE A 29 -4.04 -2.67 -6.44
C ILE A 29 -2.54 -2.46 -6.28
N ASP A 30 -1.85 -2.16 -7.38
CA ASP A 30 -0.44 -1.83 -7.35
C ASP A 30 -0.25 -0.33 -7.10
N ALA A 31 -0.11 0.03 -5.83
CA ALA A 31 0.15 1.39 -5.37
C ALA A 31 1.66 1.74 -5.28
N THR A 32 2.54 0.93 -5.86
CA THR A 32 3.99 1.21 -5.83
C THR A 32 4.39 2.34 -6.79
N ASN A 33 5.59 2.89 -6.57
CA ASN A 33 6.19 3.84 -7.50
C ASN A 33 6.45 3.18 -8.86
N LYS A 34 5.97 3.80 -9.93
CA LYS A 34 6.04 3.21 -11.28
C LYS A 34 7.41 3.43 -11.92
N TRP A 35 7.97 2.36 -12.47
CA TRP A 35 9.26 2.37 -13.16
C TRP A 35 9.14 2.97 -14.57
N PRO A 36 10.25 3.32 -15.24
CA PRO A 36 10.21 3.92 -16.58
C PRO A 36 9.48 3.08 -17.64
N ALA A 37 9.46 1.76 -17.50
CA ALA A 37 8.71 0.88 -18.40
C ALA A 37 7.18 0.93 -18.18
N GLU A 38 6.73 1.38 -17.01
CA GLU A 38 5.31 1.40 -16.61
C GLU A 38 4.67 2.78 -16.79
N THR A 39 5.49 3.83 -16.97
CA THR A 39 5.03 5.20 -17.15
C THR A 39 6.03 6.06 -17.94
N GLN A 40 5.53 6.91 -18.83
CA GLN A 40 6.34 7.93 -19.54
C GLN A 40 6.48 9.23 -18.75
N ARG A 41 5.80 9.36 -17.60
CA ARG A 41 5.81 10.56 -16.77
C ARG A 41 6.96 10.53 -15.78
N THR A 42 7.57 11.68 -15.51
CA THR A 42 8.49 11.84 -14.37
C THR A 42 7.76 11.52 -13.06
N TRP A 43 8.29 10.57 -12.31
CA TRP A 43 7.71 10.19 -11.02
C TRP A 43 8.10 11.18 -9.92
N GLY A 44 7.21 11.39 -8.96
CA GLY A 44 7.45 12.26 -7.81
C GLY A 44 8.55 11.72 -6.91
N ARG A 45 9.30 12.61 -6.25
CA ARG A 45 10.25 12.22 -5.20
C ARG A 45 9.55 12.31 -3.85
N PRO A 46 9.47 11.22 -3.08
CA PRO A 46 8.87 11.27 -1.75
C PRO A 46 9.71 12.17 -0.83
N ILE A 47 9.04 12.88 0.06
CA ILE A 47 9.69 13.60 1.14
C ILE A 47 10.17 12.58 2.16
N ALA A 48 11.44 12.66 2.53
CA ALA A 48 12.04 11.87 3.60
C ALA A 48 12.50 12.80 4.72
N MET A 49 12.36 12.35 5.97
CA MET A 49 12.96 13.04 7.11
C MET A 49 14.49 12.93 7.04
N ASP A 50 15.19 13.97 7.48
CA ASP A 50 16.62 13.91 7.68
C ASP A 50 16.96 13.00 8.87
N ASP A 51 17.83 12.01 8.66
CA ASP A 51 18.16 10.99 9.67
C ASP A 51 18.85 11.58 10.90
N VAL A 52 19.64 12.65 10.75
CA VAL A 52 20.31 13.32 11.87
C VAL A 52 19.29 14.05 12.72
N ILE A 53 18.37 14.77 12.07
CA ILE A 53 17.29 15.47 12.76
C ILE A 53 16.37 14.47 13.47
N LYS A 54 15.97 13.40 12.78
CA LYS A 54 15.11 12.37 13.36
C LYS A 54 15.72 11.78 14.64
N ARG A 55 16.99 11.35 14.59
CA ARG A 55 17.69 10.80 15.77
C ARG A 55 17.78 11.79 16.92
N ARG A 56 18.02 13.07 16.62
CA ARG A 56 18.07 14.12 17.63
C ARG A 56 16.72 14.28 18.33
N ILE A 57 15.63 14.32 17.57
CA ILE A 57 14.28 14.46 18.14
C ILE A 57 13.89 13.20 18.91
N ASP A 58 14.21 12.00 18.41
CA ASP A 58 13.95 10.73 19.11
C ASP A 58 14.62 10.68 20.49
N ALA A 59 15.82 11.26 20.64
CA ALA A 59 16.50 11.36 21.93
C ALA A 59 15.82 12.36 22.87
N LEU A 60 15.44 13.54 22.35
CA LEU A 60 14.77 14.59 23.13
C LEU A 60 13.35 14.20 23.53
N TRP A 61 12.67 13.36 22.74
CA TRP A 61 11.27 13.00 22.96
C TRP A 61 11.01 12.46 24.37
N LYS A 62 11.95 11.66 24.91
CA LYS A 62 11.88 11.10 26.26
C LYS A 62 11.93 12.15 27.37
N GLU A 63 12.55 13.28 27.12
CA GLU A 63 12.71 14.37 28.10
C GLU A 63 11.55 15.37 28.05
N LEU A 64 10.80 15.40 26.94
CA LEU A 64 9.70 16.34 26.72
C LEU A 64 8.40 15.93 27.43
N GLY A 65 8.33 14.71 27.98
CA GLY A 65 7.14 14.22 28.69
C GLY A 65 5.91 14.01 27.80
N LEU A 66 6.14 13.75 26.50
CA LEU A 66 5.13 13.50 25.46
C LEU A 66 5.19 12.06 24.94
#